data_AF-A0A538IVZ4-F1
#
_entry.id   AF-A0A538IVZ4-F1
#
_cell.length_a   1.000
_cell.length_b   1.000
_cell.length_c   1.000
_cell.angle_alpha   90.00
_cell.angle_beta   90.00
_cell.angle_gamma   90.00
#
_symmetry.space_group_name_H-M   'P 1'
#
loop_
_entity.id
_entity.type
_entity.pdbx_description
1 polymer ?
#
loop_
_entity_poly.entity_id
_entity_poly.type
_entity_poly.pdbx_seq_one_letter_code
_entity_poly.pdbx_strand_id
1 'polypeptide(L)'
;MMKRALIGLVAVATFAVTGSSFAVSDGHYRPSRNHCTNFDDNSDNPKYVNPDCKSLIMTLSDGTGHEYFGAGTRQTPDGTFANTIDFWVDPGQGQMATWYVDSTGLHGPTMKPSAGPGDPSTGLFIYFGADDNLDSGEHDSSNLINNGPSDGGGMEYNLDPATATAWVAALQAGDVATLLSNPTPLFNGGFGACADGFCMSADTTRRIAYAGNNTATHRDVANYTWTYNDGKTAPTAVEWDPYNCAGPSDNVKDCSSTAHPDWTIANWEDQNGTTYIEPGFQIYEDPDPQGSPGVLSLIGLPQNDPYPLPSLYIGTCGAVLGGGPMQFPPGPNVNAAGQLVIATGCN
;
A
#
# COMPACT_ATOMS: atom_id res chain seq x y z
N MET A 1 33.69 -21.46 2.59
CA MET A 1 32.73 -20.55 1.92
C MET A 1 31.42 -20.34 2.70
N MET A 2 30.89 -21.34 3.45
CA MET A 2 29.67 -21.21 4.29
C MET A 2 29.65 -20.07 5.33
N LYS A 3 30.80 -19.72 5.94
CA LYS A 3 30.84 -18.69 7.01
C LYS A 3 30.58 -17.26 6.52
N ARG A 4 30.70 -16.99 5.21
CA ARG A 4 30.40 -15.64 4.65
C ARG A 4 28.94 -15.48 4.24
N ALA A 5 28.26 -16.58 3.86
CA ALA A 5 26.82 -16.59 3.61
C ALA A 5 26.02 -16.37 4.91
N LEU A 6 26.50 -16.95 6.03
CA LEU A 6 25.85 -16.80 7.34
C LEU A 6 25.92 -15.35 7.89
N ILE A 7 26.96 -14.60 7.56
CA ILE A 7 27.12 -13.20 8.00
C ILE A 7 26.24 -12.25 7.15
N GLY A 8 25.97 -12.59 5.88
CA GLY A 8 24.97 -11.89 5.07
C GLY A 8 23.53 -12.12 5.57
N LEU A 9 23.22 -13.33 6.03
CA LEU A 9 21.90 -13.71 6.54
C LEU A 9 21.51 -13.02 7.86
N VAL A 10 22.49 -12.74 8.72
CA VAL A 10 22.26 -12.04 10.01
C VAL A 10 22.07 -10.53 9.83
N ALA A 11 22.60 -9.94 8.76
CA ALA A 11 22.40 -8.52 8.43
C ALA A 11 20.99 -8.23 7.87
N VAL A 12 20.39 -9.21 7.17
CA VAL A 12 19.00 -9.10 6.67
C VAL A 12 17.99 -9.22 7.82
N ALA A 13 18.27 -10.08 8.81
CA ALA A 13 17.43 -10.21 10.00
C ALA A 13 17.47 -8.98 10.94
N THR A 14 18.46 -8.08 10.82
CA THR A 14 18.54 -6.88 11.66
C THR A 14 17.67 -5.71 11.18
N PHE A 15 17.16 -5.75 9.95
CA PHE A 15 16.16 -4.80 9.47
C PHE A 15 14.73 -5.18 9.88
N ALA A 16 14.51 -6.40 10.38
CA ALA A 16 13.19 -6.91 10.78
C ALA A 16 12.75 -6.53 12.21
N VAL A 17 13.34 -5.50 12.85
CA VAL A 17 13.12 -5.20 14.29
C VAL A 17 12.46 -3.85 14.56
N THR A 18 11.94 -3.15 13.56
CA THR A 18 10.92 -2.12 13.78
C THR A 18 9.63 -2.62 13.14
N GLY A 19 8.86 -3.38 13.93
CA GLY A 19 7.53 -3.85 13.57
C GLY A 19 6.61 -2.66 13.38
N SER A 20 6.45 -2.26 12.13
CA SER A 20 5.41 -1.36 11.68
C SER A 20 4.57 -2.20 10.72
N SER A 21 3.32 -2.43 11.10
CA SER A 21 2.32 -3.23 10.39
C SER A 21 1.83 -2.46 9.16
N PHE A 22 1.54 -3.19 8.05
CA PHE A 22 1.80 -2.69 6.69
C PHE A 22 0.73 -2.88 5.44
N ALA A 23 -0.57 -2.47 5.39
CA ALA A 23 -1.65 -2.30 4.32
C ALA A 23 -1.58 -1.70 2.88
N VAL A 24 -2.65 -2.03 2.13
CA VAL A 24 -2.92 -1.89 0.68
C VAL A 24 -2.98 -0.46 0.15
N SER A 25 -3.51 0.49 0.92
CA SER A 25 -3.76 1.87 0.51
C SER A 25 -2.51 2.78 0.50
N ASP A 26 -1.37 2.18 0.77
CA ASP A 26 -0.06 2.81 0.86
C ASP A 26 0.68 2.93 -0.49
N GLY A 27 0.16 2.24 -1.53
CA GLY A 27 0.74 2.14 -2.88
C GLY A 27 1.91 1.18 -3.09
N HIS A 28 2.32 0.42 -2.07
CA HIS A 28 3.40 -0.57 -2.15
C HIS A 28 3.00 -1.96 -1.68
N TYR A 29 2.17 -2.10 -0.65
CA TYR A 29 1.66 -3.38 -0.22
C TYR A 29 0.84 -4.04 -1.34
N ARG A 30 1.08 -5.33 -1.56
CA ARG A 30 0.31 -6.14 -2.50
C ARG A 30 0.17 -7.53 -1.90
N PRO A 31 -1.07 -8.04 -1.67
CA PRO A 31 -1.26 -9.39 -1.12
C PRO A 31 -0.45 -10.44 -1.88
N SER A 32 -0.47 -10.37 -3.21
CA SER A 32 0.28 -11.28 -4.08
C SER A 32 1.81 -11.26 -3.88
N ARG A 33 2.40 -10.11 -3.51
CA ARG A 33 3.85 -9.99 -3.25
C ARG A 33 4.21 -10.50 -1.85
N ASN A 34 3.25 -10.57 -0.93
CA ASN A 34 3.35 -11.26 0.35
C ASN A 34 2.99 -12.76 0.26
N HIS A 35 2.78 -13.28 -0.97
CA HIS A 35 2.30 -14.65 -1.22
C HIS A 35 0.91 -14.93 -0.62
N CYS A 36 0.15 -13.87 -0.37
CA CYS A 36 -1.22 -13.89 0.11
C CYS A 36 -2.20 -13.74 -1.06
N THR A 37 -3.43 -14.16 -0.83
CA THR A 37 -4.60 -13.83 -1.63
C THR A 37 -5.33 -12.67 -0.96
N ASN A 38 -6.16 -11.92 -1.70
CA ASN A 38 -6.89 -10.81 -1.10
C ASN A 38 -7.94 -11.23 -0.05
N PHE A 39 -8.18 -12.53 0.11
CA PHE A 39 -9.10 -13.08 1.11
C PHE A 39 -8.38 -13.58 2.35
N ASP A 40 -7.04 -13.62 2.34
CA ASP A 40 -6.29 -14.22 3.43
C ASP A 40 -6.42 -13.39 4.73
N ASP A 41 -6.68 -12.09 4.62
CA ASP A 41 -6.81 -11.13 5.74
C ASP A 41 -8.28 -10.81 6.10
N ASN A 42 -9.21 -11.65 5.65
CA ASN A 42 -10.65 -11.44 5.85
C ASN A 42 -11.09 -11.62 7.30
N SER A 43 -11.72 -10.59 7.86
CA SER A 43 -12.15 -10.48 9.27
C SER A 43 -13.23 -11.47 9.70
N ASP A 44 -14.00 -12.05 8.76
CA ASP A 44 -14.97 -13.11 9.06
C ASP A 44 -14.31 -14.46 9.33
N ASN A 45 -13.04 -14.61 8.98
CA ASN A 45 -12.29 -15.84 9.15
C ASN A 45 -11.03 -15.60 10.01
N PRO A 46 -11.16 -15.12 11.26
CA PRO A 46 -10.04 -14.71 12.14
C PRO A 46 -9.16 -15.88 12.66
N LYS A 47 -9.34 -17.06 12.06
CA LYS A 47 -8.59 -18.29 12.36
C LYS A 47 -8.04 -18.95 11.12
N TYR A 48 -8.40 -18.42 9.95
CA TYR A 48 -7.86 -18.89 8.70
C TYR A 48 -6.41 -18.43 8.59
N VAL A 49 -5.57 -19.30 8.06
CA VAL A 49 -4.16 -19.01 7.83
C VAL A 49 -3.78 -19.64 6.52
N ASN A 50 -3.28 -18.84 5.59
CA ASN A 50 -2.60 -19.37 4.42
C ASN A 50 -1.13 -19.63 4.78
N PRO A 51 -0.65 -20.89 4.78
CA PRO A 51 0.73 -21.20 5.15
C PRO A 51 1.77 -20.60 4.21
N ASP A 52 1.39 -20.28 2.97
CA ASP A 52 2.25 -19.61 2.01
C ASP A 52 2.21 -18.08 2.14
N CYS A 53 1.19 -17.48 2.77
CA CYS A 53 1.09 -16.04 3.05
C CYS A 53 2.10 -15.56 4.11
N LYS A 54 2.54 -14.31 4.00
CA LYS A 54 3.59 -13.70 4.83
C LYS A 54 3.14 -12.35 5.40
N SER A 55 3.09 -12.23 6.73
CA SER A 55 2.78 -10.95 7.40
C SER A 55 3.97 -9.98 7.44
N LEU A 56 5.17 -10.47 7.18
CA LEU A 56 6.36 -9.65 6.90
C LEU A 56 7.16 -10.41 5.87
N ILE A 57 7.57 -9.74 4.80
CA ILE A 57 8.33 -10.35 3.72
C ILE A 57 9.40 -9.39 3.21
N MET A 58 10.51 -9.97 2.78
CA MET A 58 11.49 -9.33 1.92
C MET A 58 11.75 -10.25 0.73
N THR A 59 11.70 -9.71 -0.49
CA THR A 59 12.03 -10.46 -1.71
C THR A 59 12.96 -9.68 -2.63
N LEU A 60 13.73 -10.43 -3.43
CA LEU A 60 14.43 -9.93 -4.61
C LEU A 60 13.90 -10.69 -5.82
N SER A 61 13.26 -9.98 -6.74
CA SER A 61 12.72 -10.54 -7.97
C SER A 61 13.24 -9.82 -9.22
N ASP A 62 13.01 -10.41 -10.40
CA ASP A 62 13.11 -9.71 -11.68
C ASP A 62 11.72 -9.36 -12.24
N GLY A 63 11.70 -8.71 -13.42
CA GLY A 63 10.50 -8.24 -14.08
C GLY A 63 9.62 -9.35 -14.65
N THR A 64 10.07 -10.62 -14.62
CA THR A 64 9.23 -11.78 -14.95
C THR A 64 8.43 -12.29 -13.76
N GLY A 65 8.71 -11.77 -12.56
CA GLY A 65 8.15 -12.26 -11.29
C GLY A 65 8.95 -13.41 -10.68
N HIS A 66 10.11 -13.76 -11.23
CA HIS A 66 10.99 -14.78 -10.64
C HIS A 66 11.67 -14.24 -9.39
N GLU A 67 11.50 -14.91 -8.25
CA GLU A 67 12.17 -14.56 -6.99
C GLU A 67 13.50 -15.31 -6.84
N TYR A 68 14.60 -14.55 -6.75
CA TYR A 68 15.93 -15.11 -6.51
C TYR A 68 16.14 -15.49 -5.05
N PHE A 69 15.57 -14.70 -4.17
CA PHE A 69 15.67 -14.85 -2.72
C PHE A 69 14.44 -14.21 -2.09
N GLY A 70 13.99 -14.81 -0.99
CA GLY A 70 13.13 -14.12 -0.07
C GLY A 70 13.17 -14.71 1.33
N ALA A 71 12.62 -13.95 2.27
CA ALA A 71 12.40 -14.37 3.64
C ALA A 71 11.14 -13.71 4.17
N GLY A 72 10.42 -14.38 5.05
CA GLY A 72 9.24 -13.78 5.67
C GLY A 72 8.67 -14.57 6.82
N THR A 73 7.91 -13.90 7.68
CA THR A 73 7.15 -14.53 8.77
C THR A 73 5.80 -14.99 8.24
N ARG A 74 5.40 -16.22 8.58
CA ARG A 74 4.07 -16.73 8.19
C ARG A 74 2.95 -15.96 8.88
N GLN A 75 1.84 -15.81 8.17
CA GLN A 75 0.56 -15.39 8.75
C GLN A 75 0.16 -16.33 9.89
N THR A 76 -0.54 -15.78 10.87
CA THR A 76 -1.03 -16.49 12.07
C THR A 76 -2.44 -16.02 12.41
N PRO A 77 -3.26 -16.85 13.11
CA PRO A 77 -4.60 -16.43 13.53
C PRO A 77 -4.60 -15.18 14.41
N ASP A 78 -5.75 -14.53 14.52
CA ASP A 78 -6.00 -13.47 15.50
C ASP A 78 -5.67 -13.89 16.94
N GLY A 79 -5.15 -12.92 17.67
CA GLY A 79 -4.59 -13.04 19.01
C GLY A 79 -3.27 -13.80 19.10
N THR A 80 -2.58 -14.09 17.99
CA THR A 80 -1.34 -14.90 18.02
C THR A 80 -0.16 -14.23 17.33
N PHE A 81 1.05 -14.57 17.76
CA PHE A 81 2.28 -14.01 17.23
C PHE A 81 2.93 -14.94 16.21
N ALA A 82 3.43 -14.35 15.13
CA ALA A 82 4.27 -15.05 14.16
C ALA A 82 5.53 -15.62 14.83
N ASN A 83 5.72 -16.94 14.69
CA ASN A 83 6.82 -17.67 15.32
C ASN A 83 7.61 -18.56 14.33
N THR A 84 7.29 -18.45 13.04
CA THR A 84 7.90 -19.23 11.98
C THR A 84 8.38 -18.29 10.88
N ILE A 85 9.66 -18.41 10.52
CA ILE A 85 10.28 -17.63 9.45
C ILE A 85 10.64 -18.59 8.31
N ASP A 86 10.12 -18.31 7.13
CA ASP A 86 10.51 -18.97 5.89
C ASP A 86 11.66 -18.20 5.23
N PHE A 87 12.54 -18.92 4.53
CA PHE A 87 13.52 -18.32 3.62
C PHE A 87 13.76 -19.24 2.44
N TRP A 88 13.93 -18.63 1.27
CA TRP A 88 14.06 -19.36 0.01
C TRP A 88 15.09 -18.73 -0.91
N VAL A 89 15.66 -19.56 -1.78
CA VAL A 89 16.61 -19.16 -2.82
C VAL A 89 16.31 -19.94 -4.10
N ASP A 90 16.22 -19.25 -5.22
CA ASP A 90 16.31 -19.84 -6.56
C ASP A 90 17.28 -19.03 -7.44
N PRO A 91 18.45 -19.58 -7.81
CA PRO A 91 19.41 -18.90 -8.67
C PRO A 91 18.98 -18.74 -10.15
N GLY A 92 17.73 -19.04 -10.50
CA GLY A 92 17.16 -18.96 -11.85
C GLY A 92 17.20 -20.28 -12.61
N GLN A 93 17.34 -21.41 -11.90
CA GLN A 93 17.44 -22.75 -12.50
C GLN A 93 16.10 -23.49 -12.55
N GLY A 94 15.00 -22.82 -12.18
CA GLY A 94 13.66 -23.39 -12.14
C GLY A 94 13.42 -24.29 -10.92
N GLN A 95 14.28 -24.18 -9.90
CA GLN A 95 14.15 -24.92 -8.65
C GLN A 95 14.46 -24.02 -7.46
N MET A 96 13.46 -23.84 -6.61
CA MET A 96 13.55 -23.09 -5.37
C MET A 96 13.88 -24.02 -4.21
N ALA A 97 14.92 -23.69 -3.46
CA ALA A 97 15.22 -24.32 -2.18
C ALA A 97 14.60 -23.47 -1.06
N THR A 98 13.74 -24.08 -0.25
CA THR A 98 13.05 -23.41 0.86
C THR A 98 13.42 -24.05 2.19
N TRP A 99 13.60 -23.22 3.20
CA TRP A 99 13.81 -23.60 4.60
C TRP A 99 12.83 -22.84 5.48
N TYR A 100 12.67 -23.31 6.71
CA TYR A 100 12.01 -22.52 7.74
C TYR A 100 12.65 -22.73 9.10
N VAL A 101 12.51 -21.73 9.96
CA VAL A 101 12.94 -21.77 11.36
C VAL A 101 11.72 -21.57 12.25
N ASP A 102 11.58 -22.45 13.23
CA ASP A 102 10.56 -22.37 14.28
C ASP A 102 11.20 -22.63 15.66
N SER A 103 10.36 -22.76 16.69
CA SER A 103 10.81 -23.04 18.07
C SER A 103 11.55 -24.37 18.26
N THR A 104 11.46 -25.29 17.30
CA THR A 104 12.10 -26.60 17.35
C THR A 104 13.42 -26.66 16.57
N GLY A 105 13.67 -25.68 15.70
CA GLY A 105 14.96 -25.52 15.01
C GLY A 105 14.82 -25.14 13.53
N LEU A 106 15.86 -25.45 12.77
CA LEU A 106 15.95 -25.26 11.31
C LEU A 106 15.45 -26.49 10.58
N HIS A 107 14.59 -26.31 9.58
CA HIS A 107 14.02 -27.36 8.75
C HIS A 107 14.28 -27.10 7.26
N GLY A 108 14.45 -28.17 6.48
CA GLY A 108 14.74 -28.11 5.04
C GLY A 108 16.20 -28.45 4.66
N PRO A 109 16.60 -28.24 3.38
CA PRO A 109 15.81 -27.64 2.32
C PRO A 109 14.70 -28.57 1.81
N THR A 110 13.55 -27.99 1.49
CA THR A 110 12.55 -28.61 0.61
C THR A 110 12.70 -27.97 -0.77
N MET A 111 12.80 -28.79 -1.81
CA MET A 111 12.84 -28.31 -3.19
C MET A 111 11.42 -28.15 -3.73
N LYS A 112 11.09 -26.97 -4.26
CA LYS A 112 9.85 -26.68 -4.96
C LYS A 112 10.17 -26.27 -6.42
N PRO A 113 9.35 -26.67 -7.41
CA PRO A 113 9.43 -26.07 -8.75
C PRO A 113 9.16 -24.57 -8.68
N SER A 114 9.89 -23.79 -9.46
CA SER A 114 9.71 -22.35 -9.52
C SER A 114 8.75 -21.94 -10.62
N ALA A 115 8.21 -20.72 -10.51
CA ALA A 115 7.26 -20.17 -11.49
C ALA A 115 7.86 -20.05 -12.91
N GLY A 116 9.19 -19.98 -13.04
CA GLY A 116 9.91 -19.94 -14.31
C GLY A 116 11.43 -19.88 -14.11
N PRO A 117 12.20 -19.77 -15.21
CA PRO A 117 13.59 -19.36 -15.14
C PRO A 117 13.69 -17.85 -14.86
N GLY A 118 14.72 -17.43 -14.14
CA GLY A 118 15.00 -16.01 -13.90
C GLY A 118 15.60 -15.31 -15.12
N ASP A 119 15.23 -14.05 -15.32
CA ASP A 119 15.79 -13.14 -16.31
C ASP A 119 16.04 -11.74 -15.71
N PRO A 120 17.25 -11.49 -15.16
CA PRO A 120 17.56 -10.21 -14.52
C PRO A 120 17.72 -9.06 -15.54
N SER A 121 17.70 -9.34 -16.85
CA SER A 121 17.71 -8.28 -17.87
C SER A 121 16.38 -7.52 -17.95
N THR A 122 15.31 -8.10 -17.41
CA THR A 122 14.00 -7.47 -17.28
C THR A 122 13.92 -6.49 -16.11
N GLY A 123 14.94 -6.44 -15.26
CA GLY A 123 15.02 -5.57 -14.09
C GLY A 123 15.31 -6.32 -12.81
N LEU A 124 15.49 -5.58 -11.72
CA LEU A 124 15.66 -6.10 -10.37
C LEU A 124 14.80 -5.30 -9.39
N PHE A 125 14.00 -5.99 -8.59
CA PHE A 125 12.98 -5.41 -7.73
C PHE A 125 13.19 -5.95 -6.32
N ILE A 126 13.55 -5.08 -5.40
CA ILE A 126 13.60 -5.39 -3.97
C ILE A 126 12.30 -4.92 -3.37
N TYR A 127 11.63 -5.82 -2.65
CA TYR A 127 10.36 -5.53 -1.99
C TYR A 127 10.45 -5.87 -0.52
N PHE A 128 9.84 -5.02 0.28
CA PHE A 128 9.50 -5.26 1.68
C PHE A 128 8.00 -5.02 1.82
N GLY A 129 7.28 -6.02 2.29
CA GLY A 129 5.88 -5.89 2.68
C GLY A 129 5.75 -6.27 4.13
N ALA A 130 4.88 -5.59 4.86
CA ALA A 130 4.40 -6.14 6.12
C ALA A 130 2.89 -5.99 6.17
N ASP A 131 2.29 -6.54 7.19
CA ASP A 131 0.84 -6.70 7.27
C ASP A 131 0.42 -6.41 8.71
N ASP A 132 -0.82 -6.01 8.93
CA ASP A 132 -1.44 -5.77 10.24
C ASP A 132 -1.38 -7.01 11.15
N ASN A 133 -1.29 -8.19 10.54
CA ASN A 133 -1.16 -9.48 11.20
C ASN A 133 0.16 -9.67 11.99
N LEU A 134 0.99 -8.62 12.13
CA LEU A 134 2.15 -8.54 13.01
C LEU A 134 1.83 -8.10 14.45
N ASP A 135 0.74 -7.35 14.68
CA ASP A 135 0.31 -6.94 16.02
C ASP A 135 -0.89 -7.78 16.49
N SER A 136 -0.58 -8.95 17.02
CA SER A 136 -1.57 -9.94 17.48
C SER A 136 -2.41 -10.61 16.39
N GLY A 137 -2.19 -10.33 15.11
CA GLY A 137 -2.85 -11.08 14.04
C GLY A 137 -4.24 -10.56 13.68
N GLU A 138 -4.46 -9.25 13.72
CA GLU A 138 -5.77 -8.69 13.38
C GLU A 138 -6.05 -8.91 11.89
N HIS A 139 -7.11 -9.65 11.57
CA HIS A 139 -7.67 -9.69 10.21
C HIS A 139 -8.80 -8.65 10.18
N ASP A 140 -8.59 -7.47 9.58
CA ASP A 140 -9.61 -6.41 9.52
C ASP A 140 -10.24 -6.23 8.12
N SER A 141 -9.87 -7.07 7.15
CA SER A 141 -10.38 -6.95 5.79
C SER A 141 -11.87 -7.30 5.70
N SER A 142 -12.66 -6.40 5.12
CA SER A 142 -14.09 -6.57 4.86
C SER A 142 -14.36 -7.72 3.90
N ASN A 143 -15.34 -8.56 4.23
CA ASN A 143 -15.76 -9.64 3.35
C ASN A 143 -16.51 -9.16 2.09
N LEU A 144 -16.92 -7.89 2.04
CA LEU A 144 -17.64 -7.30 0.92
C LEU A 144 -16.69 -6.76 -0.15
N ILE A 145 -15.47 -6.41 0.24
CA ILE A 145 -14.47 -5.78 -0.63
C ILE A 145 -13.31 -6.75 -0.91
N ASN A 146 -12.74 -7.39 0.12
CA ASN A 146 -11.60 -8.32 0.02
C ASN A 146 -10.48 -7.79 -0.90
N ASN A 147 -9.95 -6.62 -0.58
CA ASN A 147 -8.83 -6.01 -1.32
C ASN A 147 -7.48 -6.17 -0.57
N GLY A 148 -7.51 -6.68 0.66
CA GLY A 148 -6.36 -6.91 1.54
C GLY A 148 -6.54 -6.25 2.92
N PRO A 149 -5.50 -6.21 3.76
CA PRO A 149 -5.50 -5.58 5.09
C PRO A 149 -5.71 -4.06 5.02
N SER A 150 -6.34 -3.49 6.05
CA SER A 150 -6.59 -2.06 6.20
C SER A 150 -5.38 -1.30 6.75
N ASP A 151 -4.62 -1.91 7.67
CA ASP A 151 -3.51 -1.22 8.33
C ASP A 151 -2.10 -1.52 7.82
N GLY A 152 -1.44 -0.45 7.33
CA GLY A 152 0.01 -0.32 7.04
C GLY A 152 0.59 -0.04 5.59
N GLY A 153 1.84 -0.39 5.16
CA GLY A 153 2.29 -0.54 3.77
C GLY A 153 3.50 -1.42 3.32
N GLY A 154 4.51 -0.77 2.76
CA GLY A 154 5.53 -1.48 2.00
C GLY A 154 6.64 -0.56 1.52
N MET A 155 7.72 -1.18 1.06
CA MET A 155 8.85 -0.48 0.46
C MET A 155 9.30 -1.20 -0.78
N GLU A 156 9.60 -0.43 -1.82
CA GLU A 156 10.15 -0.97 -3.06
C GLU A 156 11.39 -0.19 -3.51
N TYR A 157 12.36 -0.92 -4.04
CA TYR A 157 13.51 -0.37 -4.75
C TYR A 157 13.71 -1.14 -6.04
N ASN A 158 13.52 -0.45 -7.15
CA ASN A 158 13.36 -1.05 -8.45
C ASN A 158 14.38 -0.49 -9.43
N LEU A 159 15.07 -1.39 -10.12
CA LEU A 159 15.78 -1.12 -11.35
C LEU A 159 14.91 -1.65 -12.49
N ASP A 160 14.24 -0.75 -13.21
CA ASP A 160 13.28 -1.08 -14.26
C ASP A 160 13.71 -0.51 -15.61
N PRO A 161 14.44 -1.28 -16.43
CA PRO A 161 14.85 -0.87 -17.77
C PRO A 161 13.68 -0.54 -18.71
N ALA A 162 12.47 -1.07 -18.47
CA ALA A 162 11.31 -0.81 -19.32
C ALA A 162 10.88 0.67 -19.24
N THR A 163 11.08 1.31 -18.09
CA THR A 163 10.73 2.72 -17.88
C THR A 163 11.61 3.71 -18.66
N ALA A 164 12.86 3.33 -18.99
CA ALA A 164 13.82 4.24 -19.60
C ALA A 164 13.42 4.71 -21.00
N THR A 165 12.83 3.83 -21.79
CA THR A 165 12.41 4.16 -23.16
C THR A 165 11.24 5.14 -23.15
N ALA A 166 10.25 4.91 -22.29
CA ALA A 166 9.10 5.80 -22.13
C ALA A 166 9.53 7.18 -21.63
N TRP A 167 10.48 7.22 -20.69
CA TRP A 167 11.01 8.47 -20.15
C TRP A 167 11.75 9.31 -21.21
N VAL A 168 12.61 8.66 -22.02
CA VAL A 168 13.31 9.35 -23.13
C VAL A 168 12.32 9.88 -24.15
N ALA A 169 11.25 9.13 -24.45
CA ALA A 169 10.20 9.59 -25.35
C ALA A 169 9.47 10.83 -24.79
N ALA A 170 9.12 10.83 -23.50
CA ALA A 170 8.52 11.99 -22.83
C ALA A 170 9.44 13.21 -22.89
N LEU A 171 10.75 13.02 -22.65
CA LEU A 171 11.74 14.10 -22.77
C LEU A 171 11.81 14.68 -24.18
N GLN A 172 11.83 13.84 -25.20
CA GLN A 172 11.86 14.28 -26.61
C GLN A 172 10.57 14.99 -27.03
N ALA A 173 9.44 14.57 -26.48
CA ALA A 173 8.13 15.18 -26.75
C ALA A 173 7.90 16.48 -25.96
N GLY A 174 8.73 16.79 -24.96
CA GLY A 174 8.48 17.90 -24.05
C GLY A 174 7.27 17.67 -23.15
N ASP A 175 6.94 16.40 -22.87
CA ASP A 175 5.82 16.01 -22.02
C ASP A 175 6.20 16.18 -20.54
N VAL A 176 6.04 17.42 -20.08
CA VAL A 176 6.37 17.82 -18.70
C VAL A 176 5.54 17.05 -17.68
N ALA A 177 4.29 16.70 -17.98
CA ALA A 177 3.42 15.97 -17.05
C ALA A 177 3.97 14.57 -16.76
N THR A 178 4.36 13.84 -17.81
CA THR A 178 4.98 12.51 -17.65
C THR A 178 6.33 12.61 -16.94
N LEU A 179 7.15 13.62 -17.23
CA LEU A 179 8.45 13.80 -16.58
C LEU A 179 8.33 14.19 -15.10
N LEU A 180 7.31 14.95 -14.71
CA LEU A 180 7.08 15.32 -13.32
C LEU A 180 6.50 14.16 -12.52
N SER A 181 5.60 13.36 -13.10
CA SER A 181 5.05 12.15 -12.46
C SER A 181 6.01 10.97 -12.47
N ASN A 182 7.04 10.97 -13.32
CA ASN A 182 8.07 9.93 -13.39
C ASN A 182 9.46 10.57 -13.57
N PRO A 183 9.99 11.25 -12.53
CA PRO A 183 11.23 12.04 -12.64
C PRO A 183 12.48 11.18 -12.87
N THR A 184 12.44 9.89 -12.52
CA THR A 184 13.59 8.99 -12.64
C THR A 184 13.34 7.92 -13.72
N PRO A 185 14.23 7.79 -14.74
CA PRO A 185 13.99 6.94 -15.91
C PRO A 185 14.25 5.44 -15.72
N LEU A 186 14.83 5.01 -14.60
CA LEU A 186 15.39 3.65 -14.50
C LEU A 186 15.33 3.12 -13.07
N PHE A 187 15.71 3.97 -12.13
CA PHE A 187 15.60 3.67 -10.72
C PHE A 187 14.34 4.31 -10.19
N ASN A 188 13.44 3.53 -9.63
CA ASN A 188 12.36 4.04 -8.81
C ASN A 188 12.35 3.31 -7.48
N GLY A 189 11.78 3.95 -6.50
CA GLY A 189 11.61 3.41 -5.18
C GLY A 189 10.78 4.33 -4.33
N GLY A 190 10.27 3.78 -3.26
CA GLY A 190 9.42 4.48 -2.34
C GLY A 190 9.05 3.62 -1.16
N PHE A 191 8.30 4.23 -0.27
CA PHE A 191 7.62 3.54 0.81
C PHE A 191 6.23 4.12 1.01
N GLY A 192 5.34 3.30 1.54
CA GLY A 192 4.04 3.70 2.03
C GLY A 192 3.76 3.03 3.36
N ALA A 193 2.90 3.66 4.16
CA ALA A 193 2.27 3.04 5.31
C ALA A 193 0.97 3.76 5.67
N CYS A 194 -0.07 3.00 5.98
CA CYS A 194 -1.35 3.40 6.54
C CYS A 194 -1.49 2.85 7.96
N ALA A 195 -2.34 3.40 8.80
CA ALA A 195 -2.72 2.81 10.07
C ALA A 195 -3.85 3.66 10.63
N ASP A 196 -4.98 3.06 10.98
CA ASP A 196 -6.09 3.77 11.59
C ASP A 196 -6.51 5.03 10.80
N GLY A 197 -6.62 4.89 9.47
CA GLY A 197 -6.97 5.98 8.55
C GLY A 197 -5.83 6.97 8.27
N PHE A 198 -4.72 6.92 9.01
CA PHE A 198 -3.54 7.74 8.78
C PHE A 198 -2.58 7.08 7.80
N CYS A 199 -2.40 7.67 6.63
CA CYS A 199 -1.41 7.23 5.65
C CYS A 199 -0.26 8.21 5.48
N MET A 200 0.92 7.66 5.19
CA MET A 200 2.11 8.38 4.78
C MET A 200 2.81 7.64 3.66
N SER A 201 3.35 8.38 2.70
CA SER A 201 4.17 7.80 1.63
C SER A 201 5.28 8.73 1.20
N ALA A 202 6.36 8.15 0.68
CA ALA A 202 7.34 8.88 -0.07
C ALA A 202 7.78 8.09 -1.29
N ASP A 203 7.65 8.69 -2.46
CA ASP A 203 7.87 8.04 -3.72
C ASP A 203 8.70 8.87 -4.68
N THR A 204 9.48 8.16 -5.50
CA THR A 204 10.22 8.77 -6.61
C THR A 204 9.45 8.76 -7.92
N THR A 205 8.30 8.08 -7.99
CA THR A 205 7.46 7.97 -9.19
C THR A 205 5.99 7.85 -8.81
N ARG A 206 5.07 8.22 -9.71
CA ARG A 206 3.63 8.10 -9.45
C ARG A 206 3.25 6.62 -9.30
N ARG A 207 2.45 6.30 -8.29
CA ARG A 207 1.93 4.95 -8.03
C ARG A 207 0.44 4.98 -7.79
N ILE A 208 -0.24 3.86 -8.06
CA ILE A 208 -1.62 3.68 -7.61
C ILE A 208 -1.53 3.36 -6.12
N ALA A 209 -2.15 4.20 -5.30
CA ALA A 209 -2.28 3.97 -3.87
C ALA A 209 -3.43 3.01 -3.59
N TYR A 210 -4.58 3.29 -4.22
CA TYR A 210 -5.77 2.47 -4.08
C TYR A 210 -6.60 2.53 -5.37
N ALA A 211 -7.23 1.40 -5.70
CA ALA A 211 -7.95 1.21 -6.94
C ALA A 211 -9.42 0.86 -6.66
N GLY A 212 -10.21 1.88 -6.33
CA GLY A 212 -11.65 1.72 -6.12
C GLY A 212 -12.42 1.37 -7.40
N ASN A 213 -13.68 0.98 -7.23
CA ASN A 213 -14.55 0.49 -8.31
C ASN A 213 -15.00 1.59 -9.30
N ASN A 214 -14.91 2.87 -8.94
CA ASN A 214 -15.33 3.97 -9.80
C ASN A 214 -14.27 4.35 -10.85
N THR A 215 -14.41 3.79 -12.05
CA THR A 215 -13.51 4.09 -13.17
C THR A 215 -13.71 5.49 -13.81
N ALA A 216 -14.69 6.28 -13.37
CA ALA A 216 -14.96 7.61 -13.94
C ALA A 216 -14.16 8.73 -13.26
N THR A 217 -13.60 8.47 -12.07
CA THR A 217 -12.91 9.47 -11.26
C THR A 217 -11.51 9.01 -10.85
N HIS A 218 -10.65 10.00 -10.58
CA HIS A 218 -9.34 9.77 -9.98
C HIS A 218 -8.87 10.99 -9.18
N ARG A 219 -7.84 10.82 -8.36
CA ARG A 219 -7.18 11.93 -7.63
C ARG A 219 -5.79 11.55 -7.15
N ASP A 220 -5.00 12.55 -6.80
CA ASP A 220 -3.87 12.38 -5.87
C ASP A 220 -4.42 12.07 -4.47
N VAL A 221 -3.79 11.14 -3.75
CA VAL A 221 -4.16 10.77 -2.37
C VAL A 221 -4.23 11.96 -1.43
N ALA A 222 -3.33 12.95 -1.58
CA ALA A 222 -3.33 14.14 -0.73
C ALA A 222 -4.34 15.21 -1.16
N ASN A 223 -4.81 15.16 -2.42
CA ASN A 223 -5.80 16.11 -2.94
C ASN A 223 -7.22 15.53 -2.81
N TYR A 224 -7.99 16.05 -1.86
CA TYR A 224 -9.35 15.57 -1.54
C TYR A 224 -10.42 16.08 -2.49
N THR A 225 -10.08 16.19 -3.77
CA THR A 225 -11.00 16.56 -4.83
C THR A 225 -10.96 15.51 -5.94
N TRP A 226 -12.13 14.97 -6.29
CA TRP A 226 -12.28 14.06 -7.43
C TRP A 226 -12.07 14.80 -8.74
N THR A 227 -11.24 14.24 -9.60
CA THR A 227 -11.09 14.63 -11.00
C THR A 227 -11.84 13.64 -11.88
N TYR A 228 -12.65 14.14 -12.80
CA TYR A 228 -13.46 13.32 -13.70
C TYR A 228 -12.74 13.06 -15.02
N ASN A 229 -12.78 11.81 -15.48
CA ASN A 229 -12.11 11.35 -16.71
C ASN A 229 -12.73 11.92 -18.00
N ASP A 230 -13.90 12.54 -17.92
CA ASP A 230 -14.57 13.14 -19.09
C ASP A 230 -13.98 14.50 -19.52
N GLY A 231 -13.09 15.08 -18.70
CA GLY A 231 -12.46 16.39 -18.92
C GLY A 231 -13.44 17.56 -18.98
N LYS A 232 -14.71 17.36 -18.59
CA LYS A 232 -15.80 18.33 -18.69
C LYS A 232 -16.45 18.60 -17.35
N THR A 233 -16.54 17.59 -16.51
CA THR A 233 -17.13 17.69 -15.18
C THR A 233 -16.12 18.37 -14.26
N ALA A 234 -16.57 19.43 -13.58
CA ALA A 234 -15.73 20.18 -12.67
C ALA A 234 -15.33 19.30 -11.48
N PRO A 235 -14.10 19.44 -10.96
CA PRO A 235 -13.68 18.71 -9.77
C PRO A 235 -14.56 18.99 -8.55
N THR A 236 -14.88 17.96 -7.77
CA THR A 236 -15.73 18.05 -6.57
C THR A 236 -15.00 17.52 -5.35
N ALA A 237 -15.33 18.03 -4.15
CA ALA A 237 -14.77 17.48 -2.93
C ALA A 237 -15.10 15.98 -2.81
N VAL A 238 -14.18 15.22 -2.23
CA VAL A 238 -14.42 13.82 -1.85
C VAL A 238 -15.50 13.79 -0.77
N GLU A 239 -16.48 12.92 -0.95
CA GLU A 239 -17.40 12.53 0.11
C GLU A 239 -16.79 11.31 0.80
N TRP A 240 -16.60 11.43 2.11
CA TRP A 240 -15.96 10.42 2.94
C TRP A 240 -17.01 9.52 3.59
N ASP A 241 -16.67 8.24 3.72
CA ASP A 241 -17.43 7.29 4.50
C ASP A 241 -17.54 7.73 5.98
N PRO A 242 -18.53 7.24 6.73
CA PRO A 242 -18.54 7.50 8.17
C PRO A 242 -17.29 6.91 8.82
N TYR A 243 -16.70 7.62 9.76
CA TYR A 243 -15.52 7.19 10.54
C TYR A 243 -15.62 5.78 11.17
N ASN A 244 -16.82 5.28 11.39
CA ASN A 244 -17.08 3.96 11.96
C ASN A 244 -17.43 2.90 10.90
N CYS A 245 -17.38 3.23 9.62
CA CYS A 245 -17.50 2.29 8.52
C CYS A 245 -16.16 1.59 8.34
N ALA A 246 -16.01 0.42 8.94
CA ALA A 246 -14.79 -0.39 8.86
C ALA A 246 -15.16 -1.88 8.87
N GLY A 247 -14.31 -2.73 8.28
CA GLY A 247 -14.39 -4.18 8.50
C GLY A 247 -14.09 -4.50 9.97
N PRO A 248 -14.75 -5.47 10.63
CA PRO A 248 -15.82 -6.38 10.16
C PRO A 248 -17.24 -5.78 10.22
N SER A 249 -17.39 -4.52 10.61
CA SER A 249 -18.70 -3.87 10.79
C SER A 249 -19.22 -3.32 9.46
N ASP A 250 -19.35 -4.20 8.47
CA ASP A 250 -19.68 -3.92 7.06
C ASP A 250 -21.14 -3.43 6.82
N ASN A 251 -21.85 -3.09 7.89
CA ASN A 251 -23.30 -2.98 7.88
C ASN A 251 -23.77 -1.51 7.86
N VAL A 252 -25.02 -1.31 7.41
CA VAL A 252 -25.65 0.03 7.27
C VAL A 252 -25.62 0.84 8.55
N LYS A 253 -25.68 0.22 9.74
CA LYS A 253 -25.67 0.95 11.01
C LYS A 253 -24.39 1.78 11.17
N ASP A 254 -23.28 1.26 10.68
CA ASP A 254 -21.97 1.85 10.90
C ASP A 254 -21.47 2.60 9.64
N CYS A 255 -21.98 2.25 8.45
CA CYS A 255 -21.65 2.90 7.18
C CYS A 255 -22.66 3.92 6.63
N SER A 256 -23.83 4.10 7.28
CA SER A 256 -24.82 5.08 6.84
C SER A 256 -24.46 6.52 7.23
N SER A 257 -24.82 7.46 6.37
CA SER A 257 -24.73 8.89 6.63
C SER A 257 -26.10 9.57 6.51
N THR A 258 -26.19 10.85 6.86
CA THR A 258 -27.44 11.61 6.64
C THR A 258 -27.78 11.74 5.15
N ALA A 259 -26.76 11.82 4.29
CA ALA A 259 -26.94 11.87 2.84
C ALA A 259 -27.26 10.48 2.26
N HIS A 260 -26.73 9.44 2.88
CA HIS A 260 -26.76 8.06 2.39
C HIS A 260 -27.21 7.08 3.49
N PRO A 261 -28.52 7.04 3.84
CA PRO A 261 -29.03 6.31 5.00
C PRO A 261 -29.03 4.77 4.85
N ASP A 262 -28.78 4.27 3.65
CA ASP A 262 -28.84 2.84 3.28
C ASP A 262 -27.52 2.29 2.75
N TRP A 263 -26.44 3.06 2.81
CA TRP A 263 -25.14 2.64 2.30
C TRP A 263 -24.43 1.67 3.25
N THR A 264 -23.70 0.75 2.62
CA THR A 264 -22.74 -0.19 3.22
C THR A 264 -21.33 0.18 2.75
N ILE A 265 -20.31 -0.49 3.29
CA ILE A 265 -18.92 -0.28 2.87
C ILE A 265 -18.71 -0.52 1.36
N ALA A 266 -19.44 -1.47 0.76
CA ALA A 266 -19.40 -1.71 -0.68
C ALA A 266 -19.90 -0.51 -1.51
N ASN A 267 -20.82 0.30 -0.98
CA ASN A 267 -21.27 1.51 -1.66
C ASN A 267 -20.20 2.60 -1.66
N TRP A 268 -19.44 2.70 -0.56
CA TRP A 268 -18.29 3.61 -0.46
C TRP A 268 -17.16 3.17 -1.39
N GLU A 269 -16.87 1.87 -1.47
CA GLU A 269 -15.96 1.27 -2.45
C GLU A 269 -16.38 1.60 -3.90
N ASP A 270 -17.68 1.46 -4.22
CA ASP A 270 -18.25 1.80 -5.52
C ASP A 270 -18.18 3.29 -5.87
N GLN A 271 -18.13 4.17 -4.87
CA GLN A 271 -17.95 5.60 -5.07
C GLN A 271 -16.49 5.95 -5.37
N ASN A 272 -15.55 5.26 -4.73
CA ASN A 272 -14.14 5.60 -4.78
C ASN A 272 -13.52 5.29 -6.15
N GLY A 273 -12.84 6.28 -6.70
CA GLY A 273 -12.05 6.12 -7.92
C GLY A 273 -10.60 5.74 -7.63
N THR A 274 -9.77 5.75 -8.68
CA THR A 274 -8.34 5.48 -8.53
C THR A 274 -7.65 6.63 -7.80
N THR A 275 -6.90 6.33 -6.76
CA THR A 275 -6.07 7.30 -6.06
C THR A 275 -4.60 7.05 -6.34
N TYR A 276 -3.84 8.12 -6.50
CA TYR A 276 -2.43 8.06 -6.87
C TYR A 276 -1.56 8.66 -5.77
N ILE A 277 -0.43 8.02 -5.50
CA ILE A 277 0.68 8.67 -4.83
C ILE A 277 1.51 9.41 -5.86
N GLU A 278 1.71 10.70 -5.66
CA GLU A 278 2.58 11.51 -6.52
C GLU A 278 4.04 11.46 -6.04
N PRO A 279 5.03 11.64 -6.95
CA PRO A 279 6.42 11.66 -6.54
C PRO A 279 6.68 12.82 -5.58
N GLY A 280 7.24 12.51 -4.42
CA GLY A 280 7.37 13.43 -3.30
C GLY A 280 7.13 12.74 -1.96
N PHE A 281 6.77 13.53 -0.97
CA PHE A 281 6.37 13.08 0.36
C PHE A 281 4.93 13.48 0.63
N GLN A 282 4.14 12.57 1.19
CA GLN A 282 2.72 12.77 1.43
C GLN A 282 2.28 12.23 2.80
N ILE A 283 1.31 12.90 3.39
CA ILE A 283 0.48 12.44 4.51
C ILE A 283 -0.97 12.64 4.08
N TYR A 284 -1.81 11.63 4.25
CA TYR A 284 -3.17 11.64 3.74
C TYR A 284 -4.08 10.71 4.54
N GLU A 285 -5.38 10.94 4.43
CA GLU A 285 -6.43 10.03 4.89
C GLU A 285 -6.50 8.83 3.96
N ASP A 286 -6.63 7.63 4.55
CA ASP A 286 -6.76 6.38 3.82
C ASP A 286 -7.87 6.45 2.76
N PRO A 287 -7.55 6.25 1.46
CA PRO A 287 -8.56 6.16 0.41
C PRO A 287 -9.44 4.90 0.46
N ASP A 288 -9.04 3.87 1.21
CA ASP A 288 -9.79 2.63 1.39
C ASP A 288 -10.90 2.83 2.43
N PRO A 289 -12.18 2.58 2.08
CA PRO A 289 -13.29 2.69 3.02
C PRO A 289 -13.26 1.62 4.13
N GLN A 290 -12.31 0.69 4.11
CA GLN A 290 -12.03 -0.26 5.20
C GLN A 290 -11.20 0.34 6.34
N GLY A 291 -10.82 1.62 6.25
CA GLY A 291 -9.96 2.30 7.22
C GLY A 291 -10.40 2.16 8.67
N SER A 292 -9.44 1.83 9.55
CA SER A 292 -9.65 1.80 10.99
C SER A 292 -9.78 3.20 11.60
N PRO A 293 -10.49 3.36 12.73
CA PRO A 293 -10.72 4.66 13.35
C PRO A 293 -9.48 5.24 14.08
N GLY A 294 -8.78 6.19 13.43
CA GLY A 294 -8.05 7.34 14.01
C GLY A 294 -7.00 7.13 15.14
N VAL A 295 -5.79 7.66 14.91
CA VAL A 295 -4.61 7.68 15.80
C VAL A 295 -4.83 8.14 17.26
N LEU A 296 -5.78 9.03 17.58
CA LEU A 296 -5.97 9.46 18.98
C LEU A 296 -6.67 8.40 19.83
N SER A 297 -7.42 7.49 19.19
CA SER A 297 -7.96 6.30 19.84
C SER A 297 -6.83 5.41 20.39
N LEU A 298 -5.69 5.28 19.67
CA LEU A 298 -4.51 4.51 20.06
C LEU A 298 -3.81 5.01 21.33
N ILE A 299 -3.93 6.31 21.64
CA ILE A 299 -3.36 6.89 22.89
C ILE A 299 -4.41 7.06 24.00
N GLY A 300 -5.56 6.39 23.87
CA GLY A 300 -6.61 6.34 24.90
C GLY A 300 -7.34 7.66 25.11
N LEU A 301 -7.30 8.58 24.13
CA LEU A 301 -8.09 9.80 24.16
C LEU A 301 -9.47 9.53 23.53
N PRO A 302 -10.57 9.90 24.19
CA PRO A 302 -11.91 9.62 23.68
C PRO A 302 -12.15 10.29 22.33
N GLN A 303 -12.57 9.46 21.36
CA GLN A 303 -13.05 9.72 20.00
C GLN A 303 -13.34 11.20 19.67
N ASN A 304 -12.30 11.90 19.24
CA ASN A 304 -12.40 13.18 18.56
C ASN A 304 -11.33 13.26 17.47
N ASP A 305 -11.03 12.11 16.83
CA ASP A 305 -10.11 12.10 15.71
C ASP A 305 -10.65 12.99 14.60
N PRO A 306 -9.84 13.93 14.10
CA PRO A 306 -10.24 14.72 12.96
C PRO A 306 -10.35 13.83 11.74
N TYR A 307 -11.57 13.57 11.29
CA TYR A 307 -11.86 12.77 10.11
C TYR A 307 -12.61 13.62 9.05
N PRO A 308 -12.16 13.61 7.79
CA PRO A 308 -10.86 13.08 7.35
C PRO A 308 -9.71 13.89 7.95
N LEU A 309 -8.50 13.32 7.97
CA LEU A 309 -7.28 13.96 8.43
C LEU A 309 -6.86 15.10 7.48
N PRO A 310 -6.26 16.19 7.99
CA PRO A 310 -5.55 17.14 7.13
C PRO A 310 -4.45 16.44 6.35
N SER A 311 -4.37 16.69 5.04
CA SER A 311 -3.33 16.17 4.19
C SER A 311 -2.15 17.15 4.03
N LEU A 312 -1.02 16.57 3.63
CA LEU A 312 0.16 17.28 3.20
C LEU A 312 0.73 16.54 1.99
N TYR A 313 1.04 17.28 0.93
CA TYR A 313 1.90 16.80 -0.17
C TYR A 313 2.95 17.85 -0.47
N ILE A 314 4.19 17.39 -0.69
CA ILE A 314 5.25 18.21 -1.29
C ILE A 314 6.05 17.31 -2.24
N GLY A 315 6.15 17.70 -3.50
CA GLY A 315 6.90 16.93 -4.47
C GLY A 315 7.02 17.57 -5.84
N THR A 316 7.30 16.74 -6.84
CA THR A 316 7.49 17.20 -8.23
C THR A 316 6.19 17.68 -8.86
N CYS A 317 5.04 17.19 -8.39
CA CYS A 317 3.71 17.60 -8.83
C CYS A 317 3.18 18.84 -8.11
N GLY A 318 3.90 19.35 -7.12
CA GLY A 318 3.60 20.61 -6.45
C GLY A 318 3.44 20.46 -4.95
N ALA A 319 2.40 21.07 -4.39
CA ALA A 319 2.11 20.98 -2.98
C ALA A 319 0.60 21.00 -2.69
N VAL A 320 0.18 20.23 -1.70
CA VAL A 320 -1.18 20.26 -1.12
C VAL A 320 -1.05 20.43 0.39
N LEU A 321 -1.92 21.25 0.99
CA LEU A 321 -1.98 21.43 2.43
C LEU A 321 -3.43 21.65 2.89
N GLY A 322 -3.84 20.95 3.95
CA GLY A 322 -5.12 21.13 4.62
C GLY A 322 -6.11 20.03 4.29
N GLY A 323 -7.41 20.34 4.37
CA GLY A 323 -8.47 19.34 4.25
C GLY A 323 -8.95 18.90 5.63
N GLY A 324 -10.08 18.18 5.66
CA GLY A 324 -10.72 17.81 6.92
C GLY A 324 -11.01 19.03 7.79
N PRO A 325 -10.57 19.08 9.07
CA PRO A 325 -10.77 20.25 9.92
C PRO A 325 -9.90 21.47 9.52
N MET A 326 -8.84 21.29 8.71
CA MET A 326 -7.93 22.35 8.31
C MET A 326 -8.37 22.97 6.98
N GLN A 327 -9.33 23.89 7.05
CA GLN A 327 -9.94 24.54 5.88
C GLN A 327 -9.31 25.91 5.61
N PHE A 328 -8.90 26.16 4.36
CA PHE A 328 -8.45 27.48 3.91
C PHE A 328 -9.62 28.32 3.40
N PRO A 329 -9.59 29.66 3.58
CA PRO A 329 -10.58 30.56 2.98
C PRO A 329 -10.59 30.45 1.45
N PRO A 330 -11.75 30.58 0.78
CA PRO A 330 -11.82 30.52 -0.68
C PRO A 330 -10.83 31.47 -1.36
N GLY A 331 -10.10 30.96 -2.35
CA GLY A 331 -9.05 31.68 -3.05
C GLY A 331 -8.62 30.97 -4.33
N PRO A 332 -7.75 31.60 -5.14
CA PRO A 332 -7.37 31.08 -6.47
C PRO A 332 -6.66 29.72 -6.43
N ASN A 333 -6.03 29.39 -5.29
CA ASN A 333 -5.31 28.14 -5.07
C ASN A 333 -6.01 27.25 -4.03
N VAL A 334 -7.30 27.46 -3.77
CA VAL A 334 -8.06 26.66 -2.80
C VAL A 334 -9.05 25.79 -3.54
N ASN A 335 -8.93 24.46 -3.40
CA ASN A 335 -9.78 23.50 -4.09
C ASN A 335 -11.17 23.35 -3.44
N ALA A 336 -12.01 22.48 -4.01
CA ALA A 336 -13.38 22.27 -3.52
C ALA A 336 -13.43 21.66 -2.09
N ALA A 337 -12.36 21.00 -1.65
CA ALA A 337 -12.22 20.47 -0.30
C ALA A 337 -11.57 21.46 0.69
N GLY A 338 -11.40 22.72 0.28
CA GLY A 338 -10.81 23.79 1.08
C GLY A 338 -9.32 23.61 1.39
N GLN A 339 -8.61 22.87 0.55
CA GLN A 339 -7.16 22.69 0.64
C GLN A 339 -6.43 23.74 -0.18
N LEU A 340 -5.29 24.21 0.31
CA LEU A 340 -4.34 24.97 -0.51
C LEU A 340 -3.64 24.01 -1.47
N VAL A 341 -3.80 24.24 -2.77
CA VAL A 341 -3.20 23.43 -3.84
C VAL A 341 -2.33 24.32 -4.71
N ILE A 342 -1.05 24.00 -4.77
CA ILE A 342 -0.08 24.59 -5.70
C ILE A 342 0.28 23.49 -6.69
N ALA A 343 -0.46 23.42 -7.80
CA ALA A 343 -0.18 22.44 -8.84
C ALA A 343 1.03 22.88 -9.68
N THR A 344 1.93 21.92 -9.93
CA THR A 344 2.80 21.96 -11.11
C THR A 344 2.14 21.09 -12.18
N GLY A 345 2.68 21.00 -13.40
CA GLY A 345 1.96 20.41 -14.55
C GLY A 345 1.67 18.90 -14.51
N CYS A 346 1.55 18.27 -13.34
CA CYS A 346 1.01 16.92 -13.22
C CYS A 346 -0.50 16.94 -13.45
N ASN A 347 -0.99 16.00 -14.25
CA ASN A 347 -2.40 15.88 -14.63
C ASN A 347 -3.22 15.30 -13.47
#